data_AF-A0A7C9E2G3-F1
#
_entry.id   AF-A0A7C9E2G3-F1
#
_cell.length_a   1.000
_cell.length_b   1.000
_cell.length_c   1.000
_cell.angle_alpha   90.00
_cell.angle_beta   90.00
_cell.angle_gamma   90.00
#
_symmetry.space_group_name_H-M   'P 1'
#
loop_
_entity.id
_entity.type
_entity.pdbx_description
1 polymer ?
#
loop_
_entity_poly.entity_id
_entity_poly.type
_entity_poly.pdbx_seq_one_letter_code
_entity_poly.pdbx_strand_id
1 'polypeptide(L)'
;SCYVSDDGGALLTFEAMAEAASFANLWVPFCRKHNVEPRNPESYFSLRKDPYKNKVKPDFVKDRRRIKREYDEFKVRINGLPDSIRRRSDAYNAREEIKALKMQR
;
A
#
# COMPACT_ATOMS: atom_id res chain seq x y z
N SER A 1 -17.66 5.63 6.42
CA SER A 1 -17.43 5.28 5.00
C SER A 1 -16.47 6.31 4.40
N CYS A 2 -15.75 5.94 3.35
CA CYS A 2 -14.91 6.85 2.56
C CYS A 2 -15.20 6.57 1.09
N TYR A 3 -15.28 7.61 0.27
CA TYR A 3 -15.50 7.52 -1.17
C TYR A 3 -14.29 8.10 -1.87
N VAL A 4 -13.80 7.39 -2.89
CA VAL A 4 -12.67 7.80 -3.72
C VAL A 4 -13.13 7.73 -5.16
N SER A 5 -12.85 8.78 -5.92
CA SER A 5 -13.19 8.92 -7.34
C SER A 5 -11.90 9.11 -8.12
N ASP A 6 -11.80 8.42 -9.27
CA ASP A 6 -10.68 8.51 -10.20
C ASP A 6 -11.25 8.70 -11.62
N ASP A 7 -11.16 9.92 -12.13
CA ASP A 7 -11.64 10.27 -13.47
C ASP A 7 -10.83 9.60 -14.58
N GLY A 8 -9.58 9.19 -14.29
CA GLY A 8 -8.71 8.53 -15.25
C GLY A 8 -8.96 7.02 -15.37
N GLY A 9 -9.72 6.42 -14.46
CA GLY A 9 -9.94 4.97 -14.42
C GLY A 9 -8.64 4.16 -14.43
N ALA A 10 -7.57 4.69 -13.85
CA ALA A 10 -6.23 4.14 -14.00
C ALA A 10 -6.06 2.87 -13.15
N LEU A 11 -5.52 1.81 -13.75
CA LEU A 11 -5.25 0.56 -13.04
C LEU A 11 -4.31 0.77 -11.83
N LEU A 12 -3.40 1.75 -11.93
CA LEU A 12 -2.52 2.15 -10.83
C LEU A 12 -3.30 2.60 -9.60
N THR A 13 -4.30 3.46 -9.77
CA THR A 13 -5.12 3.95 -8.65
C THR A 13 -5.88 2.78 -8.02
N PHE A 14 -6.47 1.91 -8.84
CA PHE A 14 -7.22 0.74 -8.37
C PHE A 14 -6.35 -0.21 -7.53
N GLU A 15 -5.20 -0.63 -8.04
CA GLU A 15 -4.32 -1.55 -7.31
C GLU A 15 -3.66 -0.90 -6.09
N ALA A 16 -3.31 0.40 -6.17
CA ALA A 16 -2.81 1.14 -5.04
C ALA A 16 -3.85 1.25 -3.91
N MET A 17 -5.12 1.44 -4.24
CA MET A 17 -6.21 1.43 -3.26
C MET A 17 -6.38 0.05 -2.60
N ALA A 18 -6.26 -1.04 -3.36
CA ALA A 18 -6.34 -2.40 -2.82
C ALA A 18 -5.20 -2.69 -1.81
N GLU A 19 -3.97 -2.27 -2.14
CA GLU A 19 -2.82 -2.33 -1.24
C GLU A 19 -3.03 -1.47 0.01
N ALA A 20 -3.54 -0.24 -0.16
CA ALA A 20 -3.83 0.66 0.94
C ALA A 20 -4.91 0.12 1.88
N ALA A 21 -5.97 -0.49 1.34
CA ALA A 21 -7.02 -1.14 2.11
C ALA A 21 -6.48 -2.34 2.91
N SER A 22 -5.59 -3.13 2.30
CA SER A 22 -4.93 -4.25 2.96
C SER A 22 -4.07 -3.79 4.14
N PHE A 23 -3.25 -2.74 3.96
CA PHE A 23 -2.47 -2.17 5.05
C PHE A 23 -3.36 -1.52 6.13
N ALA A 24 -4.47 -0.87 5.74
CA ALA A 24 -5.40 -0.26 6.68
C ALA A 24 -5.97 -1.26 7.70
N ASN A 25 -6.17 -2.52 7.30
CA ASN A 25 -6.60 -3.59 8.22
C ASN A 25 -5.62 -3.85 9.37
N LEU A 26 -4.33 -3.52 9.19
CA LEU A 26 -3.31 -3.61 10.24
C LEU A 26 -3.13 -2.27 10.97
N TRP A 27 -3.06 -1.18 10.21
CA TRP A 27 -2.78 0.16 10.71
C TRP A 27 -3.89 0.71 11.59
N VAL A 28 -5.15 0.54 11.19
CA VAL A 28 -6.30 1.13 11.90
C VAL A 28 -6.48 0.52 13.29
N PRO A 29 -6.46 -0.82 13.49
CA PRO A 29 -6.47 -1.40 14.83
C PRO A 29 -5.28 -0.97 15.69
N PHE A 30 -4.07 -0.91 15.12
CA PHE A 30 -2.88 -0.42 15.83
C PHE A 30 -3.08 1.02 16.32
N CYS A 31 -3.58 1.91 15.46
CA CYS A 31 -3.85 3.30 15.81
C CYS A 31 -4.84 3.44 16.95
N ARG A 32 -5.96 2.69 16.88
CA ARG A 32 -7.01 2.70 17.91
C ARG A 32 -6.49 2.13 19.23
N LYS A 33 -5.80 0.99 19.18
CA LYS A 33 -5.27 0.30 20.37
C LYS A 33 -4.27 1.16 21.13
N HIS A 34 -3.40 1.88 20.44
CA HIS A 34 -2.26 2.58 21.03
C HIS A 34 -2.38 4.11 21.01
N ASN A 35 -3.55 4.64 20.65
CA ASN A 35 -3.83 6.06 20.49
C ASN A 35 -2.68 6.78 19.74
N VAL A 36 -2.43 6.31 18.52
CA VAL A 36 -1.32 6.77 17.68
C VAL A 36 -1.67 8.11 17.06
N GLU A 37 -0.79 9.10 17.22
CA GLU A 37 -0.92 10.39 16.55
C GLU A 37 0.43 10.90 16.02
N PRO A 38 0.48 11.40 14.77
CA PRO A 38 -0.63 11.56 13.81
C PRO A 38 -1.09 10.23 13.20
N ARG A 39 -2.31 10.20 12.63
CA ARG A 39 -2.91 9.00 12.00
C ARG A 39 -2.37 8.66 10.61
N ASN A 40 -1.72 9.59 9.93
CA ASN A 40 -1.04 9.28 8.68
C ASN A 40 0.25 8.48 8.98
N PRO A 41 0.46 7.30 8.38
CA PRO A 41 1.59 6.43 8.71
C PRO A 41 2.94 7.03 8.30
N GLU A 42 3.04 7.71 7.15
CA GLU A 42 4.28 8.38 6.71
C GLU A 42 4.65 9.49 7.69
N SER A 43 3.67 10.33 8.04
CA SER A 43 3.86 11.39 9.04
C SER A 43 4.22 10.79 10.41
N TYR A 44 3.59 9.71 10.84
CA TYR A 44 3.88 9.10 12.15
C TYR A 44 5.32 8.56 12.22
N PHE A 45 5.76 7.82 11.21
CA PHE A 45 7.07 7.17 11.22
C PHE A 45 8.23 8.11 10.88
N SER A 46 7.96 9.26 10.27
CA SER A 46 8.97 10.30 9.99
C SER A 46 9.23 11.25 11.16
N LEU A 47 8.43 11.20 12.23
CA LEU A 47 8.61 12.09 13.37
C LEU A 47 9.94 11.86 14.09
N ARG A 48 10.70 12.93 14.27
CA ARG A 48 11.92 12.98 15.07
C ARG A 48 11.62 13.17 16.56
N LYS A 49 10.67 12.41 17.10
CA LYS A 49 10.29 12.41 18.53
C LYS A 49 10.40 11.00 19.08
N ASP A 50 10.62 10.86 20.39
CA ASP A 50 10.59 9.55 21.03
C ASP A 50 9.20 8.91 20.87
N PRO A 51 9.07 7.79 20.13
CA PRO A 51 7.79 7.14 19.91
C PRO A 51 7.27 6.38 21.12
N TYR A 52 8.09 6.18 22.15
CA TYR A 52 7.75 5.45 23.38
C TYR A 52 7.30 6.36 24.52
N LYS A 53 7.48 7.67 24.38
CA LYS A 53 7.03 8.65 25.37
C LYS A 53 5.53 8.50 25.65
N ASN A 54 5.18 8.36 26.92
CA ASN A 54 3.81 8.18 27.42
C ASN A 54 3.09 6.92 26.90
N LYS A 55 3.83 5.90 26.43
CA LYS A 55 3.26 4.62 26.01
C LYS A 55 3.39 3.60 27.13
N VAL A 56 2.25 3.28 27.76
CA VAL A 56 2.18 2.42 28.95
C VAL A 56 1.79 0.97 28.64
N LYS A 57 1.35 0.69 27.40
CA LYS A 57 0.94 -0.67 27.01
C LYS A 57 2.17 -1.56 26.77
N PRO A 58 2.26 -2.73 27.41
CA PRO A 58 3.47 -3.57 27.36
C PRO A 58 3.76 -4.13 25.96
N ASP A 59 2.72 -4.32 25.16
CA ASP A 59 2.81 -4.82 23.79
C ASP A 59 3.12 -3.75 22.74
N PHE A 60 3.13 -2.46 23.11
CA PHE A 60 3.34 -1.35 22.18
C PHE A 60 4.63 -1.48 21.37
N VAL A 61 5.74 -1.83 22.03
CA VAL A 61 7.05 -1.93 21.38
C VAL A 61 7.05 -3.03 20.30
N LYS A 62 6.48 -4.19 20.62
CA LYS A 62 6.37 -5.33 19.70
C LYS A 62 5.44 -4.99 18.54
N ASP A 63 4.26 -4.46 18.83
CA ASP A 63 3.27 -4.08 17.83
C ASP A 63 3.83 -3.01 16.87
N ARG A 64 4.45 -1.95 17.41
CA ARG A 64 5.03 -0.87 16.61
C ARG A 64 6.12 -1.38 15.66
N ARG A 65 7.01 -2.26 16.13
CA ARG A 65 8.06 -2.85 15.27
C ARG A 65 7.46 -3.66 14.13
N ARG A 66 6.45 -4.48 14.43
CA ARG A 66 5.73 -5.24 13.40
C ARG A 66 5.09 -4.30 12.37
N ILE A 67 4.31 -3.33 12.83
CA ILE A 67 3.59 -2.40 11.94
C ILE A 67 4.55 -1.53 11.11
N LYS A 68 5.70 -1.13 11.66
CA LYS A 68 6.73 -0.43 10.88
C LYS A 68 7.25 -1.28 9.71
N ARG A 69 7.50 -2.57 9.93
CA ARG A 69 7.92 -3.49 8.87
C ARG A 69 6.84 -3.65 7.80
N GLU A 70 5.60 -3.91 8.22
CA GLU A 70 4.45 -4.04 7.31
C GLU A 70 4.24 -2.77 6.48
N TYR A 71 4.49 -1.60 7.08
CA TYR A 71 4.42 -0.32 6.38
C TYR A 71 5.54 -0.15 5.35
N ASP A 72 6.76 -0.55 5.67
CA ASP A 72 7.88 -0.51 4.72
C ASP A 72 7.65 -1.46 3.54
N GLU A 73 7.13 -2.66 3.80
CA GLU A 73 6.74 -3.62 2.77
C GLU A 73 5.58 -3.08 1.91
N PHE A 74 4.59 -2.44 2.52
CA PHE A 74 3.52 -1.73 1.80
C PHE A 74 4.08 -0.67 0.86
N LYS A 75 5.04 0.16 1.31
CA LYS A 75 5.71 1.15 0.45
C LYS A 75 6.43 0.50 -0.73
N VAL A 76 7.12 -0.61 -0.51
CA VAL A 76 7.79 -1.36 -1.59
C VAL A 76 6.78 -1.84 -2.63
N ARG A 77 5.64 -2.41 -2.20
CA ARG A 77 4.58 -2.86 -3.12
C ARG A 77 4.01 -1.71 -3.93
N ILE A 78 3.65 -0.60 -3.29
CA ILE A 78 3.14 0.61 -3.96
C ILE A 78 4.14 1.13 -5.00
N ASN A 79 5.42 1.27 -4.62
CA ASN A 79 6.44 1.79 -5.53
C ASN A 79 6.71 0.85 -6.71
N GLY A 80 6.46 -0.46 -6.55
CA GLY A 80 6.61 -1.44 -7.62
C GLY A 80 5.41 -1.55 -8.57
N LEU A 81 4.25 -0.95 -8.23
CA LEU A 81 3.04 -1.06 -9.03
C LEU A 81 3.20 -0.54 -10.47
N PRO A 82 3.80 0.64 -10.74
CA PRO A 82 3.92 1.15 -12.10
C PRO A 82 4.65 0.18 -13.04
N ASP A 83 5.77 -0.39 -12.59
CA ASP A 83 6.55 -1.35 -13.37
C ASP A 83 5.82 -2.68 -13.54
N SER A 84 5.17 -3.18 -12.48
CA SER A 84 4.37 -4.42 -12.54
C SER A 84 3.20 -4.31 -13.52
N ILE A 85 2.48 -3.18 -13.48
CA ILE A 85 1.37 -2.87 -14.39
C ILE A 85 1.88 -2.81 -15.83
N ARG A 86 2.95 -2.06 -16.09
CA ARG A 86 3.53 -1.94 -17.42
C ARG A 86 3.94 -3.29 -18.00
N ARG A 87 4.69 -4.11 -17.24
CA ARG A 87 5.11 -5.45 -17.70
C ARG A 87 3.93 -6.36 -18.03
N ARG A 88 2.85 -6.32 -17.23
CA ARG A 88 1.63 -7.09 -17.51
C ARG A 88 0.94 -6.61 -18.79
N SER A 89 0.86 -5.29 -18.98
CA SER A 89 0.31 -4.69 -20.20
C SER A 89 1.11 -5.08 -21.43
N ASP A 90 2.43 -4.95 -21.38
CA ASP A 90 3.33 -5.30 -22.50
C ASP A 90 3.20 -6.78 -22.87
N ALA A 91 3.14 -7.67 -21.86
CA ALA A 91 2.97 -9.11 -22.08
C ALA A 91 1.61 -9.46 -22.67
N TYR A 92 0.54 -8.75 -22.28
CA TYR A 92 -0.79 -8.92 -22.86
C TYR A 92 -0.81 -8.47 -24.32
N ASN A 93 -0.31 -7.28 -24.61
CA ASN A 93 -0.27 -6.71 -25.96
C ASN A 93 0.53 -7.61 -26.92
N ALA A 94 1.72 -8.07 -26.51
CA ALA A 94 2.54 -8.98 -27.32
C ALA A 94 1.82 -10.30 -27.65
N ARG A 95 1.02 -10.84 -26.71
CA ARG A 95 0.22 -12.05 -26.96
C ARG A 95 -0.88 -11.80 -27.98
N GLU A 96 -1.57 -10.68 -27.88
CA GLU A 96 -2.63 -10.30 -28.82
C GLU A 96 -2.08 -10.03 -30.22
N GLU A 97 -0.91 -9.40 -30.34
CA GLU A 97 -0.21 -9.22 -31.62
C GLU A 97 0.15 -10.56 -32.28
N ILE A 98 0.73 -11.50 -31.53
CA ILE A 98 1.05 -12.84 -32.03
C ILE A 98 -0.21 -13.57 -32.50
N LYS A 99 -1.31 -13.43 -31.75
CA LYS A 99 -2.59 -14.06 -32.10
C LYS A 99 -3.19 -13.46 -33.37
N ALA A 100 -3.14 -12.13 -33.52
CA ALA A 100 -3.61 -11.44 -34.71
C ALA A 100 -2.82 -11.86 -35.97
N LEU A 101 -1.49 -11.94 -35.87
CA LEU A 101 -0.62 -12.39 -36.97
C LEU A 101 -0.91 -13.84 -37.40
N LYS A 102 -1.27 -14.72 -36.46
CA LYS A 102 -1.66 -16.10 -36.77
C LYS A 102 -3.01 -16.21 -37.46
N MET A 103 -3.95 -15.31 -37.18
CA MET A 103 -5.27 -15.29 -37.82
C MET A 103 -5.25 -14.70 -39.23
N GLN A 104 -4.20 -13.95 -39.58
CA GLN A 104 -4.01 -13.38 -40.92
C GLN A 104 -3.28 -14.33 -41.90
N ARG A 105 -2.84 -15.50 -41.44
CA ARG A 105 -2.24 -16.57 -42.26
C ARG A 105 -3.23 -17.70 -42.48
#